data_AF-A0A1V5RPY2-F1
#
_entry.id   AF-A0A1V5RPY2-F1
#
_cell.length_a   1.000
_cell.length_b   1.000
_cell.length_c   1.000
_cell.angle_alpha   90.00
_cell.angle_beta   90.00
_cell.angle_gamma   90.00
#
_symmetry.space_group_name_H-M   'P 1'
#
loop_
_entity.id
_entity.type
_entity.pdbx_description
1 polymer ?
#
loop_
_entity_poly.entity_id
_entity_poly.type
_entity_poly.pdbx_seq_one_letter_code
_entity_poly.pdbx_strand_id
1 'polypeptide(L)'
;MAKLILRMRGYQDEYRSMQKRYVPPFVIDMSLLFELYVYHHLYPVSGNSIIYQAAGNYGEADFIDPKKKLVIDTKYKYTYDNDAYDINDIRQVSGYARDETILETLGVADREIIVPCLIIYPSEKASSDFSESYDRYWKNRENRENTIKQFRKMYKLGIKLPERA
;
A
#
# COMPACT_ATOMS: atom_id res chain seq x y z
N MET A 1 -17.22 -4.67 -13.22
CA MET A 1 -16.26 -5.79 -13.22
C MET A 1 -16.37 -6.68 -11.98
N ALA A 2 -16.13 -6.18 -10.76
CA ALA A 2 -16.17 -6.97 -9.52
C ALA A 2 -17.48 -7.74 -9.30
N LYS A 3 -18.65 -7.12 -9.59
CA LYS A 3 -19.96 -7.79 -9.57
C LYS A 3 -20.04 -9.00 -10.50
N LEU A 4 -19.38 -8.97 -11.66
CA LEU A 4 -19.37 -10.08 -12.63
C LEU A 4 -18.52 -11.24 -12.12
N ILE A 5 -17.35 -10.95 -11.53
CA ILE A 5 -16.46 -11.95 -10.92
C ILE A 5 -17.13 -12.60 -9.69
N LEU A 6 -17.72 -11.80 -8.79
CA LEU A 6 -18.48 -12.30 -7.64
C LEU A 6 -19.69 -13.13 -8.05
N ARG A 7 -20.43 -12.70 -9.09
CA ARG A 7 -21.58 -13.44 -9.61
C ARG A 7 -21.17 -14.78 -10.22
N MET A 8 -20.02 -14.85 -10.89
CA MET A 8 -19.47 -16.12 -11.39
C MET A 8 -18.98 -17.03 -10.27
N ARG A 9 -18.40 -16.47 -9.19
CA ARG A 9 -17.95 -17.23 -8.01
C ARG A 9 -19.12 -17.80 -7.20
N GLY A 10 -20.16 -17.01 -6.93
CA GLY A 10 -21.38 -17.49 -6.26
C GLY A 10 -22.11 -18.59 -7.06
N TYR A 11 -22.05 -18.52 -8.40
CA TYR A 11 -22.58 -19.57 -9.27
C TYR A 11 -21.74 -20.87 -9.27
N GLN A 12 -20.46 -20.84 -8.88
CA GLN A 12 -19.64 -22.05 -8.73
C GLN A 12 -19.99 -22.85 -7.47
N ASP A 13 -20.37 -22.17 -6.39
CA ASP A 13 -20.66 -22.83 -5.10
C ASP A 13 -22.00 -23.58 -5.11
N GLU A 14 -22.99 -23.13 -5.91
CA GLU A 14 -24.32 -23.75 -6.00
C GLU A 14 -24.39 -24.99 -6.92
N TYR A 15 -23.42 -25.21 -7.81
CA TYR A 15 -23.48 -26.30 -8.81
C TYR A 15 -22.13 -27.04 -8.96
N ARG A 16 -21.89 -28.01 -8.08
CA ARG A 16 -20.80 -29.01 -8.16
C ARG A 16 -20.96 -30.04 -9.31
N SER A 17 -21.58 -29.68 -10.43
CA SER A 17 -21.69 -30.58 -11.59
C SER A 17 -20.55 -30.37 -12.58
N MET A 18 -19.86 -31.45 -12.97
CA MET A 18 -18.66 -31.53 -13.83
C MET A 18 -18.84 -31.04 -15.28
N GLN A 19 -19.57 -29.95 -15.54
CA GLN A 19 -19.62 -29.35 -16.87
C GLN A 19 -18.51 -28.29 -17.02
N LYS A 20 -17.59 -28.52 -17.95
CA LYS A 20 -16.61 -27.51 -18.40
C LYS A 20 -17.37 -26.31 -18.97
N ARG A 21 -17.50 -25.23 -18.19
CA ARG A 21 -18.08 -23.96 -18.66
C ARG A 21 -16.99 -23.03 -19.17
N TYR A 22 -17.32 -22.36 -20.27
CA TYR A 22 -16.51 -21.28 -20.82
C TYR A 22 -16.54 -20.09 -19.86
N VAL A 23 -15.40 -19.76 -19.28
CA VAL A 23 -15.20 -18.53 -18.53
C VAL A 23 -14.55 -17.53 -19.49
N PRO A 24 -15.19 -16.38 -19.79
CA PRO A 24 -14.56 -15.39 -20.64
C PRO A 24 -13.28 -14.88 -19.97
N PRO A 25 -12.16 -14.76 -20.70
CA PRO A 25 -10.93 -14.24 -20.13
C PRO A 25 -11.14 -12.81 -19.63
N PHE A 26 -10.61 -12.51 -18.45
CA PHE A 26 -10.56 -11.16 -17.90
C PHE A 26 -9.17 -10.90 -17.32
N VAL A 27 -8.75 -9.64 -17.33
CA VAL A 27 -7.49 -9.19 -16.75
C VAL A 27 -7.81 -8.44 -15.45
N ILE A 28 -7.15 -8.83 -14.36
CA ILE A 28 -7.18 -8.09 -13.10
C ILE A 28 -5.89 -7.28 -13.00
N ASP A 29 -6.03 -5.99 -12.75
CA ASP A 29 -4.91 -5.16 -12.31
C ASP A 29 -4.62 -5.48 -10.83
N MET A 30 -3.59 -6.28 -10.61
CA MET A 30 -3.19 -6.72 -9.27
C MET A 30 -2.58 -5.59 -8.44
N SER A 31 -1.96 -4.59 -9.09
CA SER A 31 -1.39 -3.44 -8.40
C SER A 31 -2.51 -2.59 -7.82
N LEU A 32 -3.51 -2.22 -8.63
CA LEU A 32 -4.67 -1.47 -8.19
C LEU A 32 -5.50 -2.24 -7.15
N LEU A 33 -5.63 -3.56 -7.32
CA LEU A 33 -6.33 -4.40 -6.34
C LEU A 33 -5.60 -4.40 -4.99
N PHE A 34 -4.26 -4.45 -5.00
CA PHE A 34 -3.46 -4.42 -3.78
C PHE A 34 -3.51 -3.05 -3.10
N GLU A 35 -3.48 -1.96 -3.87
CA GLU A 35 -3.68 -0.59 -3.38
C GLU A 35 -5.02 -0.46 -2.64
N LEU A 36 -6.12 -0.94 -3.25
CA LEU A 36 -7.44 -0.96 -2.61
C LEU A 36 -7.50 -1.84 -1.36
N TYR A 37 -6.77 -2.97 -1.35
CA TYR A 37 -6.65 -3.82 -0.17
C TYR A 37 -5.95 -3.09 0.98
N VAL A 38 -4.83 -2.43 0.70
CA VAL A 38 -4.12 -1.60 1.68
C VAL A 38 -5.00 -0.45 2.17
N TYR A 39 -5.76 0.19 1.27
CA TYR A 39 -6.69 1.25 1.65
C TYR A 39 -7.72 0.78 2.67
N HIS A 40 -8.33 -0.38 2.43
CA HIS A 40 -9.30 -1.00 3.35
C HIS A 40 -8.72 -1.19 4.76
N HIS A 41 -7.45 -1.52 4.86
CA HIS A 41 -6.76 -1.72 6.13
C HIS A 41 -6.24 -0.41 6.77
N LEU A 42 -5.83 0.58 5.97
CA LEU A 42 -5.35 1.88 6.46
C LEU A 42 -6.48 2.78 6.96
N TYR A 43 -7.63 2.76 6.28
CA TYR A 43 -8.74 3.69 6.56
C TYR A 43 -9.25 3.63 8.02
N PRO A 44 -9.48 2.44 8.63
CA PRO A 44 -9.92 2.36 10.02
C PRO A 44 -8.90 2.87 11.04
N VAL A 45 -7.60 2.74 10.75
CA VAL A 45 -6.52 2.98 11.72
C VAL A 45 -6.02 4.42 11.64
N SER A 46 -5.85 4.95 10.43
CA SER A 46 -5.48 6.35 10.22
C SER A 46 -6.64 7.31 10.49
N GLY A 47 -7.88 6.78 10.47
CA GLY A 47 -9.11 7.55 10.50
C GLY A 47 -9.29 8.38 9.21
N ASN A 48 -10.17 9.38 9.27
CA ASN A 48 -10.52 10.23 8.11
C ASN A 48 -9.39 11.16 7.61
N SER A 49 -8.15 11.01 8.09
CA SER A 49 -7.04 11.85 7.63
C SER A 49 -6.28 11.28 6.44
N ILE A 50 -6.41 9.99 6.15
CA ILE A 50 -5.73 9.42 4.99
C ILE A 50 -6.37 9.96 3.71
N ILE A 51 -5.55 10.52 2.81
CA ILE A 51 -6.00 10.97 1.49
C ILE A 51 -5.52 9.91 0.49
N TYR A 52 -6.47 9.36 -0.25
CA TYR A 52 -6.24 8.35 -1.29
C TYR A 52 -6.01 9.04 -2.63
N GLN A 53 -5.04 8.55 -3.43
CA GLN A 53 -4.68 9.07 -4.75
C GLN A 53 -4.49 10.59 -4.73
N ALA A 54 -3.53 11.04 -3.91
CA ALA A 54 -3.23 12.44 -3.76
C ALA A 54 -2.51 12.98 -4.99
N ALA A 55 -3.18 13.88 -5.72
CA ALA A 55 -2.63 14.51 -6.90
C ALA A 55 -1.50 15.50 -6.55
N GLY A 56 -0.33 15.26 -7.12
CA GLY A 56 0.79 16.20 -7.14
C GLY A 56 1.13 16.64 -8.58
N ASN A 57 2.18 17.44 -8.73
CA ASN A 57 2.68 17.86 -10.04
C ASN A 57 3.48 16.74 -10.74
N TYR A 58 4.24 15.97 -9.96
CA TYR A 58 5.04 14.84 -10.45
C TYR A 58 4.19 13.61 -10.78
N GLY A 59 3.04 13.46 -10.11
CA GLY A 59 2.13 12.33 -10.27
C GLY A 59 1.21 12.18 -9.08
N GLU A 60 0.53 11.04 -9.02
CA GLU A 60 -0.41 10.71 -7.95
C GLU A 60 0.24 9.75 -6.96
N ALA A 61 0.31 10.14 -5.69
CA ALA A 61 0.75 9.27 -4.62
C ALA A 61 -0.43 8.41 -4.14
N ASP A 62 -0.22 7.10 -3.97
CA ASP A 62 -1.29 6.17 -3.55
C ASP A 62 -1.99 6.66 -2.28
N PHE A 63 -1.22 7.04 -1.25
CA PHE A 63 -1.77 7.67 -0.05
C PHE A 63 -0.85 8.73 0.55
N ILE A 64 -1.47 9.70 1.22
CA ILE A 64 -0.77 10.61 2.13
C ILE A 64 -1.49 10.67 3.47
N ASP A 65 -0.72 10.81 4.56
CA ASP A 65 -1.24 11.01 5.92
C ASP A 65 -0.75 12.37 6.46
N PRO A 66 -1.58 13.43 6.39
CA PRO A 66 -1.26 14.75 6.91
C PRO A 66 -0.99 14.76 8.41
N LYS A 67 -1.61 13.88 9.21
CA LYS A 67 -1.35 13.82 10.66
C LYS A 67 0.08 13.37 10.95
N LYS A 68 0.59 12.44 10.16
CA LYS A 68 1.95 11.89 10.30
C LYS A 68 2.97 12.59 9.40
N LYS A 69 2.53 13.52 8.54
CA LYS A 69 3.31 14.13 7.46
C LYS A 69 4.04 13.06 6.65
N LEU A 70 3.29 12.09 6.14
CA LEU A 70 3.82 10.85 5.56
C LEU A 70 3.28 10.66 4.15
N VAL A 71 4.16 10.27 3.23
CA VAL A 71 3.79 9.77 1.90
C VAL A 71 3.87 8.24 1.92
N ILE A 72 2.83 7.59 1.40
CA ILE A 72 2.73 6.13 1.36
C ILE A 72 2.51 5.70 -0.08
N ASP A 73 3.26 4.68 -0.49
CA ASP A 73 3.18 4.08 -1.80
C ASP A 73 3.07 2.55 -1.64
N THR A 74 2.21 1.92 -2.43
CA THR A 74 1.95 0.49 -2.38
C THR A 74 2.62 -0.21 -3.54
N LYS A 75 3.29 -1.33 -3.23
CA LYS A 75 3.98 -2.13 -4.25
C LYS A 75 3.64 -3.59 -4.06
N TYR A 76 2.97 -4.18 -5.05
CA TYR A 76 2.73 -5.62 -5.11
C TYR A 76 4.01 -6.38 -5.50
N LYS A 77 5.02 -6.33 -4.62
CA LYS A 77 6.35 -6.94 -4.81
C LYS A 77 6.85 -7.55 -3.50
N TYR A 78 7.15 -8.84 -3.50
CA TYR A 78 7.71 -9.55 -2.33
C TYR A 78 9.21 -9.29 -2.08
N THR A 79 9.89 -8.54 -2.95
CA THR A 79 11.35 -8.32 -2.83
C THR A 79 11.76 -7.67 -1.50
N TYR A 80 10.87 -6.85 -0.92
CA TYR A 80 11.10 -6.11 0.30
C TYR A 80 11.24 -6.99 1.56
N ASP A 81 10.79 -8.25 1.51
CA ASP A 81 10.96 -9.24 2.59
C ASP A 81 12.42 -9.66 2.83
N ASN A 82 13.28 -9.49 1.82
CA ASN A 82 14.67 -9.99 1.82
C ASN A 82 15.70 -8.87 1.94
N ASP A 83 15.32 -7.75 2.56
CA ASP A 83 16.16 -6.53 2.66
C ASP A 83 16.61 -5.95 1.31
N ALA A 84 15.97 -6.37 0.21
CA ALA A 84 16.11 -5.77 -1.10
C ALA A 84 15.11 -4.62 -1.30
N TYR A 85 15.38 -3.76 -2.27
CA TYR A 85 14.50 -2.67 -2.68
C TYR A 85 14.63 -2.44 -4.18
N ASP A 86 13.59 -1.89 -4.79
CA ASP A 86 13.62 -1.43 -6.18
C ASP A 86 13.93 0.07 -6.19
N ILE A 87 15.04 0.46 -6.82
CA ILE A 87 15.46 1.85 -6.89
C ILE A 87 14.43 2.77 -7.56
N ASN A 88 13.62 2.24 -8.49
CA ASN A 88 12.60 3.03 -9.16
C ASN A 88 11.45 3.37 -8.20
N ASP A 89 11.04 2.42 -7.35
CA ASP A 89 10.03 2.65 -6.31
C ASP A 89 10.51 3.72 -5.33
N ILE A 90 11.78 3.64 -4.91
CA ILE A 90 12.39 4.65 -4.02
C ILE A 90 12.42 6.03 -4.68
N ARG A 91 12.82 6.11 -5.95
CA ARG A 91 12.85 7.38 -6.70
C ARG A 91 11.45 7.98 -6.83
N GLN A 92 10.45 7.16 -7.13
CA GLN A 92 9.07 7.58 -7.28
C GLN A 92 8.52 8.16 -5.97
N VAL A 93 8.56 7.40 -4.88
CA VAL A 93 8.03 7.87 -3.58
C VAL A 93 8.81 9.07 -3.04
N SER A 94 10.12 9.12 -3.28
CA SER A 94 10.94 10.29 -2.96
C SER A 94 10.63 11.50 -3.84
N GLY A 95 10.09 11.29 -5.04
CA GLY A 95 9.59 12.34 -5.93
C GLY A 95 8.33 12.96 -5.35
N TYR A 96 7.36 12.13 -4.95
CA TYR A 96 6.12 12.59 -4.29
C TYR A 96 6.39 13.36 -3.00
N ALA A 97 7.31 12.87 -2.17
CA ALA A 97 7.68 13.54 -0.92
C ALA A 97 8.39 14.90 -1.10
N ARG A 98 8.79 15.24 -2.33
CA ARG A 98 9.37 16.54 -2.72
C ARG A 98 8.45 17.35 -3.63
N ASP A 99 7.26 16.85 -3.92
CA ASP A 99 6.30 17.54 -4.76
C ASP A 99 5.63 18.68 -3.98
N GLU A 100 5.64 19.89 -4.55
CA GLU A 100 5.15 21.09 -3.86
C GLU A 100 3.68 20.98 -3.45
N THR A 101 2.83 20.38 -4.30
CA THR A 101 1.39 20.22 -4.03
C THR A 101 1.14 19.14 -2.98
N ILE A 102 1.94 18.07 -2.97
CA ILE A 102 1.88 17.05 -1.91
C ILE A 102 2.30 17.66 -0.57
N LEU A 103 3.38 18.43 -0.54
CA LEU A 103 3.87 19.11 0.67
C LEU A 103 2.84 20.10 1.24
N GLU A 104 2.16 20.85 0.38
CA GLU A 104 1.05 21.73 0.76
C GLU A 104 -0.10 20.94 1.38
N THR A 105 -0.51 19.84 0.73
CA THR A 105 -1.59 18.98 1.21
C THR A 105 -1.24 18.32 2.54
N LEU A 106 0.03 18.00 2.78
CA LEU A 106 0.56 17.50 4.04
C LEU A 106 0.70 18.57 5.13
N GLY A 107 0.53 19.87 4.81
CA GLY A 107 0.73 20.97 5.76
C GLY A 107 2.19 21.13 6.20
N VAL A 108 3.15 20.85 5.31
CA VAL A 108 4.58 21.00 5.57
C VAL A 108 5.00 22.42 5.21
N ALA A 109 5.12 23.29 6.23
CA ALA A 109 5.55 24.67 6.04
C ALA A 109 7.05 24.80 5.74
N ASP A 110 7.87 23.98 6.37
CA ASP A 110 9.32 23.97 6.17
C ASP A 110 9.71 22.97 5.08
N ARG A 111 10.12 23.50 3.92
CA ARG A 111 10.47 22.72 2.73
C ARG A 111 11.83 22.03 2.83
N GLU A 112 12.63 22.33 3.85
CA GLU A 112 13.91 21.67 4.11
C GLU A 112 13.74 20.37 4.92
N ILE A 113 12.54 20.13 5.46
CA ILE A 113 12.26 18.89 6.20
C ILE A 113 12.18 17.71 5.24
N ILE A 114 12.98 16.68 5.53
CA ILE A 114 12.82 15.38 4.88
C ILE A 114 11.50 14.77 5.33
N VAL A 115 10.54 14.68 4.43
CA VAL A 115 9.24 14.03 4.65
C VAL A 115 9.43 12.51 4.65
N PRO A 116 8.96 11.79 5.69
CA PRO A 116 9.04 10.35 5.72
C PRO A 116 8.21 9.70 4.61
N CYS A 117 8.76 8.63 4.05
CA CYS A 117 8.14 7.82 3.00
C CYS A 117 7.95 6.39 3.50
N LEU A 118 6.81 5.78 3.20
CA LEU A 118 6.49 4.40 3.56
C LEU A 118 6.09 3.60 2.33
N ILE A 119 6.76 2.47 2.11
CA ILE A 119 6.35 1.48 1.12
C ILE A 119 5.58 0.36 1.83
N ILE A 120 4.34 0.13 1.42
CA ILE A 120 3.54 -1.01 1.89
C ILE A 120 3.55 -2.10 0.82
N TYR A 121 3.87 -3.33 1.22
CA TYR A 121 4.09 -4.44 0.29
C TYR A 121 3.57 -5.76 0.85
N PRO A 122 3.24 -6.76 0.01
CA PRO A 122 2.79 -8.06 0.50
C PRO A 122 3.97 -8.80 1.16
N SER A 123 3.72 -9.36 2.35
CA SER A 123 4.73 -10.08 3.13
C SER A 123 4.13 -11.31 3.81
N GLU A 124 4.80 -12.44 3.67
CA GLU A 124 4.44 -13.69 4.39
C GLU A 124 4.84 -13.64 5.86
N LYS A 125 5.76 -12.74 6.22
CA LYS A 125 6.28 -12.56 7.58
C LYS A 125 5.43 -11.59 8.42
N ALA A 126 4.47 -10.90 7.79
CA ALA A 126 3.63 -9.92 8.44
C ALA A 126 2.60 -10.56 9.39
N SER A 127 2.22 -9.79 10.42
CA SER A 127 1.11 -10.13 11.32
C SER A 127 -0.21 -10.25 10.56
N SER A 128 -1.11 -11.12 11.03
CA SER A 128 -2.47 -11.24 10.51
C SER A 128 -3.36 -10.04 10.87
N ASP A 129 -3.11 -9.37 11.99
CA ASP A 129 -3.83 -8.15 12.37
C ASP A 129 -3.03 -6.90 11.98
N PHE A 130 -3.49 -6.22 10.93
CA PHE A 130 -2.89 -4.97 10.46
C PHE A 130 -3.13 -3.80 11.41
N SER A 131 -4.27 -3.77 12.10
CA SER A 131 -4.71 -2.60 12.87
C SER A 131 -3.89 -2.41 14.15
N GLU A 132 -3.68 -3.49 14.91
CA GLU A 132 -2.79 -3.49 16.06
C GLU A 132 -1.33 -3.24 15.65
N SER A 133 -0.97 -3.67 14.43
CA SER A 133 0.37 -3.58 13.88
C SER A 133 0.74 -2.15 13.46
N TYR A 134 -0.16 -1.39 12.81
CA TYR A 134 0.21 -0.12 12.16
C TYR A 134 0.66 0.98 13.12
N ASP A 135 -0.08 1.24 14.20
CA ASP A 135 0.29 2.28 15.18
C ASP A 135 1.55 1.89 15.97
N ARG A 136 1.67 0.62 16.34
CA ARG A 136 2.87 0.08 16.98
C ARG A 136 4.07 0.16 16.05
N TYR A 137 3.87 -0.18 14.79
CA TYR A 137 4.86 -0.06 13.73
C TYR A 137 5.31 1.39 13.60
N TRP A 138 4.38 2.34 13.50
CA TRP A 138 4.74 3.75 13.30
C TRP A 138 5.58 4.31 14.46
N LYS A 139 5.31 3.87 15.70
CA LYS A 139 6.13 4.19 16.88
C LYS A 139 7.53 3.57 16.81
N ASN A 140 7.67 2.37 16.25
CA ASN A 140 8.93 1.61 16.12
C ASN A 140 9.51 1.63 14.69
N ARG A 141 9.13 2.60 13.86
CA ARG A 141 9.49 2.65 12.43
C ARG A 141 11.00 2.76 12.18
N GLU A 142 11.74 3.31 13.13
CA GLU A 142 13.19 3.47 13.06
C GLU A 142 13.96 2.15 13.27
N ASN A 143 13.26 1.05 13.59
CA ASN A 143 13.90 -0.25 13.69
C ASN A 143 14.54 -0.66 12.35
N ARG A 144 15.64 -1.41 12.44
CA ARG A 144 16.45 -1.78 11.28
C ARG A 144 15.67 -2.62 10.26
N GLU A 145 14.74 -3.45 10.71
CA GLU A 145 13.87 -4.26 9.84
C GLU A 145 12.83 -3.45 9.07
N ASN A 146 12.46 -2.28 9.61
CA ASN A 146 11.41 -1.41 9.05
C ASN A 146 11.98 -0.31 8.15
N THR A 147 13.31 -0.18 8.07
CA THR A 147 13.99 0.88 7.32
C THR A 147 14.64 0.35 6.05
N ILE A 148 14.72 1.21 5.04
CA ILE A 148 15.54 0.98 3.85
C ILE A 148 16.88 1.69 4.06
N LYS A 149 17.89 0.93 4.50
CA LYS A 149 19.12 1.40 5.17
C LYS A 149 19.90 2.48 4.42
N GLN A 150 19.80 2.54 3.09
CA GLN A 150 20.51 3.50 2.25
C GLN A 150 19.86 4.89 2.22
N PHE A 151 18.62 5.04 2.70
CA PHE A 151 17.82 6.26 2.56
C PHE A 151 17.31 6.75 3.91
N ARG A 152 17.38 8.07 4.11
CA ARG A 152 16.86 8.70 5.33
C ARG A 152 15.34 8.72 5.30
N LYS A 153 14.71 8.38 6.43
CA LYS A 153 13.26 8.38 6.63
C LYS A 153 12.49 7.61 5.55
N MET A 154 13.09 6.52 5.06
CA MET A 154 12.49 5.61 4.11
C MET A 154 12.18 4.30 4.82
N TYR A 155 10.90 3.99 4.91
CA TYR A 155 10.39 2.88 5.70
C TYR A 155 9.64 1.87 4.82
N LYS A 156 9.53 0.64 5.29
CA LYS A 156 8.80 -0.45 4.64
C LYS A 156 7.91 -1.19 5.64
N LEU A 157 6.68 -1.49 5.26
CA LEU A 157 5.73 -2.25 6.06
C LEU A 157 5.15 -3.40 5.25
N GLY A 158 5.36 -4.62 5.73
CA GLY A 158 4.73 -5.81 5.18
C GLY A 158 3.27 -5.92 5.62
N ILE A 159 2.37 -6.26 4.70
CA ILE A 159 0.99 -6.65 4.99
C ILE A 159 0.76 -8.10 4.53
N LYS A 160 0.10 -8.89 5.37
CA LYS A 160 -0.23 -10.26 5.02
C LYS A 160 -1.41 -10.29 4.06
N LEU A 161 -1.34 -11.10 3.02
CA LEU A 161 -2.46 -11.33 2.10
C LEU A 161 -3.43 -12.38 2.65
N PRO A 162 -4.72 -12.34 2.28
CA PRO A 162 -5.68 -13.34 2.70
C PRO A 162 -5.34 -14.71 2.12
N GLU A 163 -5.19 -15.71 2.98
CA GLU A 163 -5.01 -17.12 2.60
C GLU A 163 -6.37 -17.82 2.45
N ARG A 164 -6.43 -18.90 1.64
CA ARG A 164 -7.62 -19.75 1.57
C ARG A 164 -7.77 -20.48 2.91
N ALA A 165 -8.91 -20.28 3.57
CA ALA A 165 -9.39 -21.13 4.65
C ALA A 165 -9.84 -22.51 4.14
#